data_AF-A0AAW5TS90-F1
#
_entry.id   AF-A0AAW5TS90-F1
#
_cell.length_a   1.000
_cell.length_b   1.000
_cell.length_c   1.000
_cell.angle_alpha   90.00
_cell.angle_beta   90.00
_cell.angle_gamma   90.00
#
_symmetry.space_group_name_H-M   'P 1'
#
loop_
_entity.id
_entity.type
_entity.pdbx_description
1 polymer ?
#
loop_
_entity_poly.entity_id
_entity_poly.type
_entity_poly.pdbx_seq_one_letter_code
_entity_poly.pdbx_strand_id
1 'polypeptide(L)'
;MTKPVLADEIVNQENHPMGYYIKQEQALEESKNANSNSSNITQRSISAPSTLFSNDTSLPRKDAVDVSSYQSWMVQADFNALKSEGVRTIIVKLTEGTTYLNPYAKNQILMAKNAGLNVATYHFVSDPTKIQYEAAFYAQQAKALGLSSNTVMIEDAESPSQYYNWTAVSQVFKDTMNKAGFNNIRYYTSQSWGSSGVMNASILGARNLWVAQYLYGKPSHQDLKNTSYGAWQFTSQMYFQGTANLRKHKLDTSIDYGNIFDTSNGLSEVYRLYNPNSGEHFYTQNFYEKNNLQNVGWRYEGIGWMTASSGQPVYRVYNPNAGDHYYTLSKWEAQQLVNKGWRWDNNGAPAFYSNGSKNLYVAYNPNAVSGSHNYTTSSYEQNHLLKIGWIYGAIAWKVN
;
A
#
# COMPACT_ATOMS: atom_id res chain seq x y z
N MET A 1 4.77 -51.14 -19.54
CA MET A 1 3.91 -50.52 -18.52
C MET A 1 4.34 -49.07 -18.38
N THR A 2 3.56 -48.19 -19.03
CA THR A 2 3.69 -46.73 -18.98
C THR A 2 3.18 -46.24 -17.63
N LYS A 3 4.02 -45.49 -16.90
CA LYS A 3 3.59 -44.75 -15.71
C LYS A 3 2.60 -43.65 -16.14
N PRO A 4 1.55 -43.38 -15.36
CA PRO A 4 0.57 -42.38 -15.70
C PRO A 4 1.20 -40.99 -15.65
N VAL A 5 1.00 -40.22 -16.72
CA VAL A 5 1.19 -38.78 -16.77
C VAL A 5 0.11 -38.19 -15.88
N LEU A 6 0.50 -37.72 -14.69
CA LEU A 6 -0.34 -36.82 -13.92
C LEU A 6 -0.46 -35.55 -14.75
N ALA A 7 -1.70 -35.08 -14.91
CA ALA A 7 -2.00 -33.88 -15.64
C ALA A 7 -1.22 -32.71 -15.06
N ASP A 8 -0.17 -32.30 -15.77
CA ASP A 8 0.41 -30.97 -15.65
C ASP A 8 -0.68 -30.00 -16.11
N GLU A 9 -1.54 -29.58 -15.18
CA GLU A 9 -2.17 -28.28 -15.29
C GLU A 9 -1.04 -27.27 -15.43
N ILE A 10 -1.11 -26.47 -16.48
CA ILE A 10 -0.17 -25.39 -16.80
C ILE A 10 -0.08 -24.46 -15.59
N VAL A 11 0.86 -24.73 -14.68
CA VAL A 11 1.33 -23.75 -13.71
C VAL A 11 2.11 -22.75 -14.55
N ASN A 12 1.50 -21.61 -14.85
CA ASN A 12 2.20 -20.48 -15.44
C ASN A 12 3.52 -20.27 -14.67
N GLN A 13 4.64 -20.31 -15.39
CA GLN A 13 6.00 -20.16 -14.87
C GLN A 13 6.25 -18.83 -14.12
N GLU A 14 5.29 -17.90 -14.15
CA GLU A 14 5.38 -16.56 -13.56
C GLU A 14 4.42 -16.43 -12.35
N ASN A 15 4.88 -16.78 -11.14
CA ASN A 15 4.22 -16.45 -9.88
C ASN A 15 5.13 -16.69 -8.65
N HIS A 16 6.09 -15.81 -8.42
CA HIS A 16 7.04 -15.87 -7.30
C HIS A 16 6.72 -14.84 -6.20
N PRO A 17 6.56 -15.25 -4.92
CA PRO A 17 6.39 -14.30 -3.83
C PRO A 17 7.71 -13.56 -3.54
N MET A 18 7.64 -12.44 -2.84
CA MET A 18 8.83 -11.69 -2.44
C MET A 18 9.81 -12.56 -1.65
N GLY A 19 11.11 -12.42 -1.93
CA GLY A 19 12.16 -13.19 -1.27
C GLY A 19 12.26 -14.65 -1.72
N TYR A 20 11.54 -15.07 -2.78
CA TYR A 20 11.55 -16.47 -3.24
C TYR A 20 12.95 -16.95 -3.62
N TYR A 21 13.69 -16.14 -4.39
CA TYR A 21 15.06 -16.47 -4.80
C TYR A 21 16.08 -16.16 -3.70
N ILE A 22 15.84 -15.17 -2.85
CA ILE A 22 16.73 -14.83 -1.73
C ILE A 22 16.78 -15.97 -0.69
N LYS A 23 15.65 -16.63 -0.44
CA LYS A 23 15.58 -17.83 0.42
C LYS A 23 16.48 -18.95 -0.12
N GLN A 24 16.55 -19.11 -1.44
CA GLN A 24 17.36 -20.13 -2.09
C GLN A 24 18.85 -19.73 -2.11
N GLU A 25 19.16 -18.47 -2.40
CA GLU A 25 20.52 -17.91 -2.34
C GLU A 25 21.15 -18.16 -0.96
N GLN A 26 20.44 -17.79 0.12
CA GLN A 26 20.94 -17.95 1.48
C GLN A 26 21.14 -19.42 1.86
N ALA A 27 20.19 -20.30 1.51
CA ALA A 27 20.33 -21.74 1.76
C ALA A 27 21.55 -22.36 1.03
N LEU A 28 21.85 -21.88 -0.19
CA LEU A 28 23.04 -22.33 -0.93
C LEU A 28 24.34 -21.82 -0.30
N GLU A 29 24.39 -20.56 0.13
CA GLU A 29 25.55 -19.99 0.84
C GLU A 29 25.85 -20.75 2.14
N GLU A 30 24.82 -21.15 2.90
CA GLU A 30 24.97 -22.01 4.08
C GLU A 30 25.62 -23.35 3.76
N SER A 31 25.10 -24.04 2.73
CA SER A 31 25.57 -25.38 2.37
C SER A 31 27.06 -25.39 2.04
N LYS A 32 27.57 -24.30 1.45
CA LYS A 32 28.99 -24.09 1.17
C LYS A 32 29.79 -23.87 2.45
N ASN A 33 29.28 -23.08 3.39
CA ASN A 33 29.93 -22.80 4.67
C ASN A 33 29.92 -23.99 5.65
N ALA A 34 28.93 -24.88 5.57
CA ALA A 34 28.88 -26.10 6.37
C ALA A 34 29.90 -27.16 5.90
N ASN A 35 30.18 -27.23 4.60
CA ASN A 35 31.13 -28.18 4.02
C ASN A 35 32.60 -27.79 4.23
N SER A 36 32.92 -26.56 4.64
CA SER A 36 34.29 -26.11 4.89
C SER A 36 34.77 -26.32 6.34
N ASN A 37 33.88 -26.60 7.29
CA ASN A 37 34.20 -26.75 8.71
C ASN A 37 33.87 -28.17 9.23
N SER A 38 34.67 -29.16 8.85
CA SER A 38 34.59 -30.52 9.40
C SER A 38 35.44 -30.66 10.68
N SER A 39 34.95 -30.17 11.82
CA SER A 39 35.37 -30.68 13.15
C SER A 39 34.37 -30.26 14.24
N ASN A 40 33.82 -31.25 14.96
CA ASN A 40 32.97 -31.17 16.16
C ASN A 40 31.48 -30.88 15.96
N ILE A 41 30.79 -31.90 15.45
CA ILE A 41 29.32 -32.04 15.46
C ILE A 41 28.88 -32.37 16.90
N THR A 42 28.43 -31.37 17.65
CA THR A 42 27.34 -31.57 18.61
C THR A 42 26.10 -30.89 18.03
N GLN A 43 25.07 -31.69 17.79
CA GLN A 43 23.80 -31.32 17.17
C GLN A 43 23.10 -30.16 17.92
N ARG A 44 23.38 -28.92 17.54
CA ARG A 44 22.47 -27.78 17.74
C ARG A 44 22.07 -27.23 16.37
N SER A 45 20.96 -27.77 15.85
CA SER A 45 20.02 -27.10 14.93
C SER A 45 20.60 -26.04 13.98
N ILE A 46 21.22 -26.49 12.89
CA ILE A 46 21.66 -25.65 11.74
C ILE A 46 20.45 -25.43 10.81
N SER A 47 19.31 -24.98 11.35
CA SER A 47 18.03 -25.12 10.66
C SER A 47 17.27 -23.79 10.57
N ALA A 48 17.37 -23.15 9.40
CA ALA A 48 16.49 -22.09 8.89
C ALA A 48 16.35 -20.84 9.79
N PRO A 49 15.77 -19.73 9.27
CA PRO A 49 15.35 -18.63 10.14
C PRO A 49 14.43 -19.17 11.22
N SER A 50 14.61 -18.72 12.47
CA SER A 50 13.79 -19.20 13.58
C SER A 50 12.31 -18.93 13.30
N THR A 51 11.44 -19.86 13.68
CA THR A 51 10.00 -19.57 13.73
C THR A 51 9.75 -18.47 14.76
N LEU A 52 9.11 -17.38 14.35
CA LEU A 52 8.88 -16.20 15.17
C LEU A 52 7.40 -16.01 15.45
N PHE A 53 7.08 -15.41 16.59
CA PHE A 53 5.72 -15.08 16.99
C PHE A 53 5.62 -13.59 17.29
N SER A 54 4.57 -12.92 16.80
CA SER A 54 4.45 -11.46 16.86
C SER A 54 4.40 -10.89 18.29
N ASN A 55 3.95 -11.70 19.25
CA ASN A 55 3.89 -11.37 20.68
C ASN A 55 5.25 -11.44 21.40
N ASP A 56 6.32 -11.91 20.74
CA ASP A 56 7.68 -11.78 21.28
C ASP A 56 8.13 -10.32 21.17
N THR A 57 8.21 -9.64 22.33
CA THR A 57 8.59 -8.23 22.44
C THR A 57 10.09 -8.00 22.28
N SER A 58 10.91 -9.06 22.22
CA SER A 58 12.35 -8.94 21.97
C SER A 58 12.68 -8.81 20.48
N LEU A 59 11.73 -9.06 19.58
CA LEU A 59 11.93 -8.96 18.13
C LEU A 59 11.98 -7.49 17.66
N PRO A 60 12.59 -7.23 16.49
CA PRO A 60 12.44 -5.94 15.81
C PRO A 60 10.96 -5.54 15.63
N ARG A 61 10.73 -4.24 15.40
CA ARG A 61 9.39 -3.75 15.04
C ARG A 61 8.90 -4.44 13.77
N LYS A 62 7.61 -4.70 13.72
CA LYS A 62 6.92 -5.43 12.64
C LYS A 62 6.21 -4.42 11.75
N ASP A 63 6.95 -3.43 11.27
CA ASP A 63 6.38 -2.22 10.66
C ASP A 63 5.68 -2.51 9.32
N ALA A 64 6.15 -3.51 8.55
CA ALA A 64 5.54 -3.89 7.28
C ALA A 64 5.47 -5.41 7.08
N VAL A 65 4.42 -5.83 6.36
CA VAL A 65 4.19 -7.20 5.92
C VAL A 65 3.95 -7.19 4.41
N ASP A 66 4.60 -8.08 3.68
CA ASP A 66 4.37 -8.27 2.25
C ASP A 66 3.50 -9.50 1.96
N VAL A 67 2.66 -9.38 0.93
CA VAL A 67 1.67 -10.39 0.55
C VAL A 67 1.57 -10.53 -0.96
N SER A 68 1.20 -11.73 -1.40
CA SER A 68 0.98 -12.07 -2.81
C SER A 68 -0.23 -12.99 -2.94
N SER A 69 -0.42 -13.62 -4.11
CA SER A 69 -1.46 -14.64 -4.30
C SER A 69 -1.32 -15.85 -3.35
N TYR A 70 -0.13 -16.06 -2.77
CA TYR A 70 0.13 -17.10 -1.76
C TYR A 70 -0.57 -16.83 -0.41
N GLN A 71 -1.03 -15.59 -0.19
CA GLN A 71 -1.83 -15.18 0.96
C GLN A 71 -3.29 -14.89 0.57
N SER A 72 -3.80 -15.62 -0.43
CA SER A 72 -5.21 -15.54 -0.88
C SER A 72 -6.23 -15.90 0.19
N TRP A 73 -5.82 -16.61 1.24
CA TRP A 73 -6.63 -17.00 2.40
C TRP A 73 -6.94 -15.85 3.36
N MET A 74 -6.22 -14.73 3.28
CA MET A 74 -6.39 -13.61 4.20
C MET A 74 -7.75 -12.93 4.01
N VAL A 75 -8.40 -12.59 5.12
CA VAL A 75 -9.67 -11.86 5.16
C VAL A 75 -9.53 -10.53 5.90
N GLN A 76 -10.54 -9.65 5.83
CA GLN A 76 -10.50 -8.31 6.44
C GLN A 76 -10.09 -8.32 7.92
N ALA A 77 -10.56 -9.32 8.68
CA ALA A 77 -10.20 -9.48 10.10
C ALA A 77 -8.69 -9.68 10.32
N ASP A 78 -8.01 -10.33 9.38
CA ASP A 78 -6.56 -10.54 9.43
C ASP A 78 -5.82 -9.22 9.25
N PHE A 79 -6.23 -8.37 8.31
CA PHE A 79 -5.64 -7.03 8.13
C PHE A 79 -5.89 -6.13 9.36
N ASN A 80 -7.10 -6.18 9.93
CA ASN A 80 -7.42 -5.44 11.16
C ASN A 80 -6.53 -5.90 12.33
N ALA A 81 -6.31 -7.21 12.45
CA ALA A 81 -5.42 -7.79 13.46
C ALA A 81 -3.97 -7.35 13.25
N LEU A 82 -3.44 -7.40 12.02
CA LEU A 82 -2.10 -6.90 11.71
C LEU A 82 -1.93 -5.43 12.13
N LYS A 83 -2.90 -4.57 11.84
CA LYS A 83 -2.89 -3.17 12.30
C LYS A 83 -2.81 -3.07 13.83
N SER A 84 -3.63 -3.85 14.54
CA SER A 84 -3.64 -3.86 16.00
C SER A 84 -2.35 -4.38 16.64
N GLU A 85 -1.63 -5.26 15.94
CA GLU A 85 -0.33 -5.81 16.35
C GLU A 85 0.85 -4.92 15.96
N GLY A 86 0.57 -3.71 15.44
CA GLY A 86 1.57 -2.67 15.17
C GLY A 86 2.09 -2.62 13.74
N VAL A 87 1.56 -3.44 12.82
CA VAL A 87 1.86 -3.32 11.39
C VAL A 87 1.33 -1.99 10.88
N ARG A 88 2.15 -1.30 10.10
CA ARG A 88 1.83 0.02 9.52
C ARG A 88 1.49 -0.08 8.05
N THR A 89 2.21 -0.93 7.32
CA THR A 89 2.10 -1.04 5.86
C THR A 89 1.92 -2.48 5.42
N ILE A 90 1.02 -2.69 4.45
CA ILE A 90 0.98 -3.92 3.66
C ILE A 90 1.56 -3.65 2.28
N ILE A 91 2.48 -4.51 1.85
CA ILE A 91 3.14 -4.43 0.56
C ILE A 91 2.58 -5.53 -0.34
N VAL A 92 1.79 -5.17 -1.35
CA VAL A 92 1.03 -6.13 -2.16
C VAL A 92 1.73 -6.38 -3.50
N LYS A 93 1.95 -7.65 -3.86
CA LYS A 93 2.36 -8.02 -5.22
C LYS A 93 1.32 -7.55 -6.22
N LEU A 94 1.68 -6.76 -7.22
CA LEU A 94 0.81 -6.54 -8.38
C LEU A 94 1.19 -7.43 -9.54
N THR A 95 2.42 -7.32 -10.03
CA THR A 95 2.77 -7.90 -11.32
C THR A 95 4.08 -8.68 -11.27
N GLU A 96 4.26 -9.57 -12.25
CA GLU A 96 5.51 -10.26 -12.57
C GLU A 96 5.63 -10.35 -14.09
N GLY A 97 6.82 -10.06 -14.62
CA GLY A 97 7.02 -9.97 -16.05
C GLY A 97 6.08 -8.96 -16.71
N THR A 98 5.62 -9.28 -17.91
CA THR A 98 4.67 -8.46 -18.67
C THR A 98 3.26 -9.03 -18.72
N THR A 99 3.01 -10.17 -18.06
CA THR A 99 1.74 -10.92 -18.22
C THR A 99 1.04 -11.23 -16.91
N TYR A 100 1.78 -11.54 -15.84
CA TYR A 100 1.16 -11.93 -14.59
C TYR A 100 0.65 -10.72 -13.81
N LEU A 101 -0.64 -10.75 -13.47
CA LEU A 101 -1.27 -9.88 -12.48
C LEU A 101 -1.74 -10.75 -11.32
N ASN A 102 -1.38 -10.39 -10.08
CA ASN A 102 -1.87 -11.04 -8.89
C ASN A 102 -3.41 -10.92 -8.82
N PRO A 103 -4.16 -12.02 -8.94
CA PRO A 103 -5.62 -11.97 -9.01
C PRO A 103 -6.26 -11.52 -7.69
N TYR A 104 -5.52 -11.55 -6.58
CA TYR A 104 -5.97 -11.13 -5.26
C TYR A 104 -5.60 -9.70 -4.90
N ALA A 105 -4.78 -9.03 -5.72
CA ALA A 105 -4.23 -7.70 -5.39
C ALA A 105 -5.31 -6.68 -5.06
N LYS A 106 -6.39 -6.60 -5.86
CA LYS A 106 -7.50 -5.68 -5.62
C LYS A 106 -8.12 -5.85 -4.22
N ASN A 107 -8.36 -7.10 -3.82
CA ASN A 107 -8.96 -7.41 -2.52
C ASN A 107 -7.96 -7.20 -1.37
N GLN A 108 -6.69 -7.55 -1.55
CA GLN A 108 -5.64 -7.33 -0.55
C GLN A 108 -5.43 -5.83 -0.28
N ILE A 109 -5.37 -5.00 -1.33
CA ILE A 109 -5.29 -3.53 -1.23
C ILE A 109 -6.52 -2.98 -0.52
N LEU A 110 -7.71 -3.44 -0.89
CA LEU A 110 -8.97 -3.05 -0.25
C LEU A 110 -8.95 -3.35 1.24
N MET A 111 -8.62 -4.58 1.62
CA MET A 111 -8.62 -4.97 3.03
C MET A 111 -7.57 -4.21 3.84
N ALA A 112 -6.38 -3.96 3.28
CA ALA A 112 -5.36 -3.13 3.92
C ALA A 112 -5.83 -1.69 4.12
N LYS A 113 -6.36 -1.03 3.08
CA LYS A 113 -6.90 0.33 3.19
C LYS A 113 -8.02 0.42 4.22
N ASN A 114 -8.93 -0.56 4.26
CA ASN A 114 -10.03 -0.60 5.23
C ASN A 114 -9.55 -0.77 6.68
N ALA A 115 -8.44 -1.50 6.88
CA ALA A 115 -7.82 -1.64 8.19
C ALA A 115 -7.05 -0.37 8.63
N GLY A 116 -6.99 0.67 7.80
CA GLY A 116 -6.18 1.86 8.04
C GLY A 116 -4.68 1.59 7.94
N LEU A 117 -4.29 0.56 7.18
CA LEU A 117 -2.90 0.28 6.84
C LEU A 117 -2.49 1.09 5.61
N ASN A 118 -1.24 1.55 5.60
CA ASN A 118 -0.63 2.06 4.39
C ASN A 118 -0.52 0.92 3.37
N VAL A 119 -0.57 1.28 2.09
CA VAL A 119 -0.41 0.32 0.99
C VAL A 119 0.76 0.75 0.14
N ALA A 120 1.74 -0.14 0.02
CA ALA A 120 2.74 -0.13 -1.01
C ALA A 120 2.50 -1.32 -1.94
N THR A 121 3.11 -1.29 -3.12
CA THR A 121 3.04 -2.42 -4.04
C THR A 121 4.40 -2.78 -4.59
N TYR A 122 4.55 -4.03 -5.02
CA TYR A 122 5.77 -4.47 -5.68
C TYR A 122 5.51 -5.18 -7.00
N HIS A 123 6.55 -5.19 -7.82
CA HIS A 123 6.64 -5.89 -9.09
C HIS A 123 7.89 -6.76 -9.10
N PHE A 124 7.70 -8.06 -9.36
CA PHE A 124 8.79 -9.01 -9.53
C PHE A 124 9.38 -8.91 -10.93
N VAL A 125 10.66 -8.57 -11.03
CA VAL A 125 11.36 -8.47 -12.31
C VAL A 125 11.68 -9.87 -12.84
N SER A 126 11.04 -10.29 -13.93
CA SER A 126 11.30 -11.62 -14.52
C SER A 126 12.43 -11.62 -15.54
N ASP A 127 12.55 -10.55 -16.34
CA ASP A 127 13.59 -10.36 -17.35
C ASP A 127 14.18 -8.93 -17.25
N PRO A 128 15.36 -8.76 -16.63
CA PRO A 128 15.98 -7.43 -16.46
C PRO A 128 16.25 -6.71 -17.79
N THR A 129 16.36 -7.44 -18.91
CA THR A 129 16.56 -6.85 -20.23
C THR A 129 15.28 -6.20 -20.79
N LYS A 130 14.13 -6.54 -20.22
CA LYS A 130 12.80 -6.02 -20.59
C LYS A 130 12.18 -5.12 -19.54
N ILE A 131 12.95 -4.67 -18.55
CA ILE A 131 12.45 -3.88 -17.41
C ILE A 131 11.58 -2.68 -17.81
N GLN A 132 11.86 -2.03 -18.95
CA GLN A 132 11.03 -0.94 -19.48
C GLN A 132 9.59 -1.38 -19.82
N TYR A 133 9.41 -2.61 -20.30
CA TYR A 133 8.09 -3.17 -20.62
C TYR A 133 7.39 -3.67 -19.36
N GLU A 134 8.13 -4.31 -18.45
CA GLU A 134 7.57 -4.80 -17.18
C GLU A 134 7.13 -3.63 -16.27
N ALA A 135 7.94 -2.58 -16.16
CA ALA A 135 7.59 -1.35 -15.44
C ALA A 135 6.37 -0.65 -16.07
N ALA A 136 6.28 -0.60 -17.41
CA ALA A 136 5.11 -0.04 -18.09
C ALA A 136 3.84 -0.85 -17.80
N PHE A 137 3.93 -2.18 -17.82
CA PHE A 137 2.83 -3.07 -17.44
C PHE A 137 2.43 -2.87 -15.98
N TYR A 138 3.39 -2.83 -15.06
CA TYR A 138 3.17 -2.57 -13.65
C TYR A 138 2.42 -1.24 -13.42
N ALA A 139 2.87 -0.15 -14.05
CA ALA A 139 2.21 1.14 -13.96
C ALA A 139 0.78 1.13 -14.54
N GLN A 140 0.56 0.41 -15.64
CA GLN A 140 -0.77 0.25 -16.23
C GLN A 140 -1.74 -0.45 -15.27
N GLN A 141 -1.30 -1.55 -14.65
CA GLN A 141 -2.12 -2.29 -13.69
C GLN A 141 -2.37 -1.47 -12.40
N ALA A 142 -1.37 -0.75 -11.92
CA ALA A 142 -1.52 0.16 -10.78
C ALA A 142 -2.60 1.24 -11.04
N LYS A 143 -2.61 1.85 -12.23
CA LYS A 143 -3.65 2.79 -12.65
C LYS A 143 -5.02 2.13 -12.77
N ALA A 144 -5.10 0.93 -13.34
CA ALA A 144 -6.35 0.18 -13.46
C ALA A 144 -6.97 -0.16 -12.09
N LEU A 145 -6.13 -0.36 -11.08
CA LEU A 145 -6.54 -0.56 -9.68
C LEU A 145 -6.84 0.76 -8.94
N GLY A 146 -6.64 1.91 -9.57
CA GLY A 146 -6.91 3.23 -8.99
C GLY A 146 -5.94 3.64 -7.90
N LEU A 147 -4.70 3.14 -7.94
CA LEU A 147 -3.64 3.56 -7.02
C LEU A 147 -3.23 5.00 -7.30
N SER A 148 -3.04 5.80 -6.24
CA SER A 148 -2.54 7.17 -6.36
C SER A 148 -1.12 7.19 -6.90
N SER A 149 -0.78 8.26 -7.63
CA SER A 149 0.57 8.56 -8.11
C SER A 149 1.64 8.60 -7.01
N ASN A 150 1.21 8.77 -5.75
CA ASN A 150 2.10 8.80 -4.59
C ASN A 150 2.31 7.43 -3.94
N THR A 151 1.61 6.39 -4.41
CA THR A 151 1.80 5.00 -3.94
C THR A 151 3.27 4.60 -4.07
N VAL A 152 3.81 3.95 -3.05
CA VAL A 152 5.17 3.41 -3.10
C VAL A 152 5.19 2.24 -4.08
N MET A 153 6.03 2.35 -5.11
CA MET A 153 6.22 1.34 -6.13
C MET A 153 7.60 0.69 -5.95
N ILE A 154 7.62 -0.59 -5.61
CA ILE A 154 8.84 -1.34 -5.33
C ILE A 154 9.21 -2.21 -6.54
N GLU A 155 10.46 -2.09 -7.00
CA GLU A 155 11.11 -3.07 -7.88
C GLU A 155 11.65 -4.22 -7.03
N ASP A 156 11.21 -5.45 -7.29
CA ASP A 156 11.74 -6.66 -6.65
C ASP A 156 12.81 -7.28 -7.55
N ALA A 157 14.07 -7.03 -7.19
CA ALA A 157 15.29 -7.40 -7.90
C ALA A 157 16.03 -8.51 -7.15
N GLU A 158 15.66 -9.76 -7.43
CA GLU A 158 16.25 -10.95 -6.79
C GLU A 158 16.60 -12.10 -7.76
N SER A 159 16.31 -11.94 -9.05
CA SER A 159 16.37 -12.98 -10.08
C SER A 159 16.49 -12.33 -11.46
N PRO A 160 17.06 -12.97 -12.48
CA PRO A 160 17.57 -14.36 -12.51
C PRO A 160 19.04 -14.50 -12.12
N SER A 161 19.81 -13.41 -12.05
CA SER A 161 21.23 -13.48 -11.71
C SER A 161 21.80 -12.15 -11.25
N GLN A 162 22.83 -12.19 -10.42
CA GLN A 162 23.63 -11.02 -10.03
C GLN A 162 24.49 -10.42 -11.16
N TYR A 163 24.66 -11.14 -12.28
CA TYR A 163 25.56 -10.70 -13.37
C TYR A 163 24.97 -9.62 -14.29
N TYR A 164 23.70 -9.28 -14.11
CA TYR A 164 23.10 -8.13 -14.79
C TYR A 164 23.54 -6.82 -14.12
N ASN A 165 23.57 -5.74 -14.89
CA ASN A 165 23.79 -4.41 -14.34
C ASN A 165 22.51 -3.88 -13.68
N TRP A 166 22.19 -4.42 -12.50
CA TRP A 166 20.97 -4.10 -11.77
C TRP A 166 20.83 -2.63 -11.42
N THR A 167 21.94 -1.93 -11.20
CA THR A 167 21.90 -0.48 -11.00
C THR A 167 21.32 0.24 -12.22
N ALA A 168 21.73 -0.13 -13.43
CA ALA A 168 21.18 0.45 -14.66
C ALA A 168 19.72 0.01 -14.91
N VAL A 169 19.40 -1.26 -14.64
CA VAL A 169 18.03 -1.80 -14.72
C VAL A 169 17.09 -0.99 -13.83
N SER A 170 17.47 -0.75 -12.58
CA SER A 170 16.70 0.04 -11.61
C SER A 170 16.54 1.50 -12.01
N GLN A 171 17.54 2.11 -12.67
CA GLN A 171 17.39 3.46 -13.23
C GLN A 171 16.35 3.48 -14.35
N VAL A 172 16.33 2.48 -15.24
CA VAL A 172 15.31 2.37 -16.29
C VAL A 172 13.92 2.10 -15.72
N PHE A 173 13.82 1.25 -14.68
CA PHE A 173 12.57 1.04 -13.94
C PHE A 173 12.03 2.36 -13.39
N LYS A 174 12.87 3.10 -12.64
CA LYS A 174 12.51 4.40 -12.06
C LYS A 174 12.05 5.39 -13.14
N ASP A 175 12.81 5.55 -14.21
CA ASP A 175 12.48 6.51 -15.28
C ASP A 175 11.16 6.15 -15.97
N THR A 176 10.89 4.85 -16.15
CA THR A 176 9.64 4.37 -16.75
C THR A 176 8.43 4.62 -15.85
N MET A 177 8.56 4.34 -14.56
CA MET A 177 7.50 4.60 -13.57
C MET A 177 7.24 6.10 -13.40
N ASN A 178 8.29 6.93 -13.37
CA ASN A 178 8.18 8.39 -13.32
C ASN A 178 7.42 8.94 -14.52
N LYS A 179 7.75 8.48 -15.74
CA LYS A 179 7.03 8.85 -16.98
C LYS A 179 5.56 8.43 -16.93
N ALA A 180 5.26 7.31 -16.27
CA ALA A 180 3.90 6.86 -16.05
C ALA A 180 3.17 7.61 -14.92
N GLY A 181 3.85 8.50 -14.17
CA GLY A 181 3.27 9.32 -13.11
C GLY A 181 3.40 8.75 -11.71
N PHE A 182 4.14 7.65 -11.51
CA PHE A 182 4.46 7.11 -10.18
C PHE A 182 5.91 7.44 -9.84
N ASN A 183 6.12 8.44 -8.99
CA ASN A 183 7.46 8.98 -8.74
C ASN A 183 8.15 8.41 -7.50
N ASN A 184 7.44 7.56 -6.77
CA ASN A 184 7.83 7.15 -5.44
C ASN A 184 8.38 5.72 -5.45
N ILE A 185 9.63 5.62 -5.86
CA ILE A 185 10.28 4.35 -6.21
C ILE A 185 11.15 3.83 -5.08
N ARG A 186 11.06 2.53 -4.81
CA ARG A 186 11.92 1.79 -3.88
C ARG A 186 12.43 0.53 -4.55
N TYR A 187 13.49 -0.04 -3.99
CA TYR A 187 14.16 -1.21 -4.55
C TYR A 187 14.29 -2.27 -3.48
N TYR A 188 13.82 -3.48 -3.78
CA TYR A 188 13.97 -4.65 -2.94
C TYR A 188 15.04 -5.58 -3.51
N THR A 189 15.91 -6.09 -2.66
CA THR A 189 16.96 -7.05 -3.06
C THR A 189 17.58 -7.78 -1.86
N SER A 190 18.48 -8.73 -2.10
CA SER A 190 19.23 -9.39 -1.03
C SER A 190 20.28 -8.48 -0.41
N GLN A 191 20.57 -8.68 0.88
CA GLN A 191 21.65 -7.94 1.55
C GLN A 191 23.00 -8.13 0.86
N SER A 192 23.25 -9.31 0.28
CA SER A 192 24.45 -9.61 -0.51
C SER A 192 24.54 -8.68 -1.73
N TRP A 193 23.48 -8.54 -2.51
CA TRP A 193 23.47 -7.69 -3.70
C TRP A 193 23.58 -6.20 -3.37
N GLY A 194 22.90 -5.78 -2.30
CA GLY A 194 22.96 -4.38 -1.83
C GLY A 194 24.34 -3.98 -1.28
N SER A 195 25.11 -4.92 -0.72
CA SER A 195 26.43 -4.64 -0.12
C SER A 195 27.60 -4.88 -1.07
N SER A 196 27.48 -5.83 -2.00
CA SER A 196 28.49 -6.11 -3.03
C SER A 196 28.47 -5.12 -4.21
N GLY A 197 27.43 -4.30 -4.32
CA GLY A 197 27.30 -3.28 -5.36
C GLY A 197 26.63 -3.76 -6.65
N VAL A 198 26.09 -4.98 -6.69
CA VAL A 198 25.16 -5.45 -7.74
C VAL A 198 24.02 -4.43 -7.88
N MET A 199 23.43 -4.05 -6.75
CA MET A 199 22.59 -2.85 -6.64
C MET A 199 23.33 -1.76 -5.89
N ASN A 200 23.89 -0.79 -6.63
CA ASN A 200 24.75 0.24 -6.07
C ASN A 200 23.93 1.26 -5.24
N ALA A 201 24.02 1.12 -3.92
CA ALA A 201 23.29 1.96 -2.97
C ALA A 201 23.66 3.45 -3.02
N SER A 202 24.88 3.81 -3.45
CA SER A 202 25.28 5.21 -3.60
C SER A 202 24.59 5.88 -4.78
N ILE A 203 24.28 5.12 -5.84
CA ILE A 203 23.58 5.61 -7.04
C ILE A 203 22.06 5.58 -6.83
N LEU A 204 21.54 4.47 -6.31
CA LEU A 204 20.09 4.28 -6.12
C LEU A 204 19.55 5.00 -4.87
N GLY A 205 20.46 5.37 -3.96
CA GLY A 205 20.17 5.92 -2.65
C GLY A 205 19.91 4.82 -1.64
N ALA A 206 20.80 4.67 -0.64
CA ALA A 206 20.69 3.61 0.37
C ALA A 206 19.33 3.60 1.10
N ARG A 207 18.75 4.78 1.35
CA ARG A 207 17.42 4.91 1.97
C ARG A 207 16.26 4.53 1.06
N ASN A 208 16.49 4.29 -0.23
CA ASN A 208 15.47 3.74 -1.14
C ASN A 208 15.50 2.22 -1.23
N LEU A 209 16.50 1.58 -0.60
CA LEU A 209 16.65 0.13 -0.60
C LEU A 209 15.95 -0.51 0.60
N TRP A 210 15.20 -1.56 0.32
CA TRP A 210 14.65 -2.51 1.26
C TRP A 210 15.41 -3.83 1.08
N VAL A 211 16.25 -4.19 2.04
CA VAL A 211 17.11 -5.37 1.90
C VAL A 211 16.56 -6.55 2.67
N ALA A 212 16.63 -7.75 2.09
CA ALA A 212 16.30 -8.99 2.78
C ALA A 212 17.56 -9.68 3.31
N GLN A 213 17.51 -10.04 4.59
CA GLN A 213 18.51 -10.89 5.23
C GLN A 213 17.83 -11.66 6.35
N TYR A 214 17.71 -12.98 6.21
CA TYR A 214 17.13 -13.81 7.24
C TYR A 214 18.24 -14.37 8.12
N LEU A 215 18.26 -13.96 9.39
CA LEU A 215 19.32 -14.36 10.30
C LEU A 215 19.16 -15.82 10.74
N TYR A 216 20.30 -16.50 10.92
CA TYR A 216 20.35 -17.72 11.71
C TYR A 216 20.14 -17.38 13.17
N GLY A 217 19.14 -18.01 13.78
CA GLY A 217 18.70 -17.67 15.13
C GLY A 217 17.66 -16.55 15.17
N LYS A 218 17.51 -15.95 16.35
CA LYS A 218 16.42 -15.00 16.62
C LYS A 218 16.90 -13.55 16.44
N PRO A 219 16.30 -12.75 15.55
CA PRO A 219 16.61 -11.33 15.45
C PRO A 219 16.19 -10.60 16.74
N SER A 220 16.86 -9.49 17.05
CA SER A 220 16.62 -8.72 18.28
C SER A 220 16.45 -7.24 18.00
N HIS A 221 15.53 -6.58 18.71
CA HIS A 221 15.41 -5.12 18.71
C HIS A 221 16.65 -4.38 19.22
N GLN A 222 17.54 -5.07 19.94
CA GLN A 222 18.80 -4.51 20.45
C GLN A 222 19.95 -4.64 19.46
N ASP A 223 19.79 -5.45 18.41
CA ASP A 223 20.83 -5.73 17.41
C ASP A 223 20.23 -5.66 16.00
N LEU A 224 19.79 -4.46 15.64
CA LEU A 224 19.18 -4.18 14.35
C LEU A 224 20.23 -4.21 13.24
N LYS A 225 19.96 -4.97 12.18
CA LYS A 225 20.85 -5.10 11.01
C LYS A 225 20.42 -4.17 9.89
N ASN A 226 21.33 -3.91 8.95
CA ASN A 226 21.01 -3.21 7.70
C ASN A 226 20.44 -1.79 7.90
N THR A 227 20.78 -1.13 9.00
CA THR A 227 20.23 0.19 9.41
C THR A 227 20.65 1.36 8.53
N SER A 228 21.66 1.17 7.67
CA SER A 228 22.04 2.13 6.63
C SER A 228 21.03 2.20 5.48
N TYR A 229 20.24 1.13 5.28
CA TYR A 229 19.22 1.07 4.24
C TYR A 229 17.86 1.60 4.73
N GLY A 230 16.88 1.69 3.83
CA GLY A 230 15.54 2.19 4.13
C GLY A 230 14.71 1.25 5.01
N ALA A 231 14.78 -0.05 4.74
CA ALA A 231 14.09 -1.08 5.50
C ALA A 231 14.85 -2.42 5.46
N TRP A 232 14.50 -3.32 6.36
CA TRP A 232 15.05 -4.67 6.44
C TRP A 232 13.94 -5.71 6.56
N GLN A 233 13.81 -6.60 5.57
CA GLN A 233 13.02 -7.82 5.70
C GLN A 233 13.85 -8.83 6.51
N PHE A 234 13.49 -9.01 7.77
CA PHE A 234 14.29 -9.78 8.73
C PHE A 234 13.82 -11.22 8.89
N THR A 235 12.61 -11.54 8.41
CA THR A 235 12.07 -12.91 8.51
C THR A 235 11.03 -13.20 7.43
N SER A 236 10.92 -14.48 7.08
CA SER A 236 9.83 -15.07 6.33
C SER A 236 8.99 -16.06 7.15
N GLN A 237 9.23 -16.10 8.47
CA GLN A 237 8.73 -17.12 9.39
C GLN A 237 7.94 -16.51 10.57
N MET A 238 7.26 -15.37 10.37
CA MET A 238 6.48 -14.72 11.42
C MET A 238 5.04 -15.25 11.48
N TYR A 239 4.61 -15.72 12.65
CA TYR A 239 3.22 -16.02 12.96
C TYR A 239 2.59 -14.90 13.78
N PHE A 240 1.66 -14.16 13.19
CA PHE A 240 0.88 -13.16 13.90
C PHE A 240 -0.22 -13.81 14.75
N GLN A 241 -0.56 -13.21 15.89
CA GLN A 241 -1.36 -13.89 16.91
C GLN A 241 -2.84 -13.47 16.94
N GLY A 242 -3.21 -12.41 16.23
CA GLY A 242 -4.51 -11.77 16.34
C GLY A 242 -5.68 -12.54 15.74
N THR A 243 -5.46 -13.48 14.81
CA THR A 243 -6.54 -14.34 14.26
C THR A 243 -6.10 -15.80 14.13
N ALA A 244 -7.08 -16.69 13.96
CA ALA A 244 -6.80 -18.12 13.72
C ALA A 244 -6.05 -18.36 12.41
N ASN A 245 -6.28 -17.55 11.37
CA ASN A 245 -5.59 -17.65 10.10
C ASN A 245 -4.12 -17.25 10.26
N LEU A 246 -3.86 -16.10 10.90
CA LEU A 246 -2.52 -15.57 11.14
C LEU A 246 -1.67 -16.48 12.03
N ARG A 247 -2.28 -17.23 12.96
CA ARG A 247 -1.58 -18.22 13.80
C ARG A 247 -1.17 -19.49 13.05
N LYS A 248 -1.76 -19.75 11.88
CA LYS A 248 -1.50 -20.97 11.08
C LYS A 248 -0.57 -20.73 9.89
N HIS A 249 -0.40 -19.49 9.47
CA HIS A 249 0.34 -19.15 8.27
C HIS A 249 1.40 -18.10 8.58
N LYS A 250 2.62 -18.40 8.16
CA LYS A 250 3.74 -17.48 8.26
C LYS A 250 3.61 -16.33 7.25
N LEU A 251 4.06 -15.16 7.67
CA LEU A 251 4.14 -13.96 6.84
C LEU A 251 5.57 -13.41 6.84
N ASP A 252 5.94 -12.82 5.71
CA ASP A 252 7.20 -12.11 5.56
C ASP A 252 7.07 -10.75 6.25
N THR A 253 8.07 -10.39 7.06
CA THR A 253 7.96 -9.24 7.99
C THR A 253 9.23 -8.41 7.98
N SER A 254 9.02 -7.10 7.96
CA SER A 254 10.06 -6.09 7.86
C SER A 254 9.99 -5.04 8.96
N ILE A 255 11.15 -4.50 9.30
CA ILE A 255 11.28 -3.23 10.01
C ILE A 255 11.52 -2.11 9.00
N ASP A 256 10.82 -0.99 9.16
CA ASP A 256 10.96 0.19 8.31
C ASP A 256 11.73 1.27 9.09
N TYR A 257 12.99 1.50 8.71
CA TYR A 257 13.85 2.47 9.39
C TYR A 257 13.55 3.90 8.97
N GLY A 258 13.20 4.11 7.70
CA GLY A 258 13.07 5.42 7.08
C GLY A 258 11.63 5.85 6.79
N ASN A 259 10.63 5.09 7.23
CA ASN A 259 9.24 5.23 6.80
C ASN A 259 9.10 5.14 5.26
N ILE A 260 9.91 4.29 4.66
CA ILE A 260 10.10 4.25 3.20
C ILE A 260 8.91 3.66 2.46
N PHE A 261 8.06 2.89 3.16
CA PHE A 261 6.82 2.32 2.62
C PHE A 261 5.60 3.20 2.88
N ASP A 262 5.75 4.27 3.65
CA ASP A 262 4.69 5.20 3.97
C ASP A 262 5.08 6.60 3.52
N THR A 263 4.63 6.95 2.33
CA THR A 263 4.90 8.23 1.69
C THR A 263 3.70 9.14 1.68
N SER A 264 2.71 8.82 2.50
CA SER A 264 1.66 9.76 2.79
C SER A 264 2.22 11.14 3.19
N ASN A 265 3.45 11.27 3.71
CA ASN A 265 3.86 12.44 4.50
C ASN A 265 2.83 12.74 5.60
N GLY A 266 2.13 11.71 6.09
CA GLY A 266 0.98 11.84 6.97
C GLY A 266 -0.32 12.30 6.28
N LEU A 267 -0.37 12.30 4.94
CA LEU A 267 -1.53 12.59 4.09
C LEU A 267 -2.35 11.34 3.70
N SER A 268 -3.58 11.54 3.30
CA SER A 268 -4.53 10.48 3.01
C SER A 268 -5.44 10.94 1.88
N GLU A 269 -5.88 9.98 1.09
CA GLU A 269 -6.76 10.20 -0.04
C GLU A 269 -8.17 10.57 0.45
N VAL A 270 -8.74 11.66 -0.08
CA VAL A 270 -10.19 11.88 -0.03
C VAL A 270 -10.77 11.51 -1.38
N TYR A 271 -11.53 10.42 -1.42
CA TYR A 271 -12.23 9.94 -2.60
C TYR A 271 -13.44 10.82 -2.91
N ARG A 272 -13.64 11.14 -4.19
CA ARG A 272 -14.81 11.86 -4.69
C ARG A 272 -15.72 10.91 -5.46
N LEU A 273 -16.99 10.91 -5.12
CA LEU A 273 -18.04 10.13 -5.78
C LEU A 273 -19.19 11.03 -6.20
N TYR A 274 -19.80 10.74 -7.34
CA TYR A 274 -20.97 11.44 -7.87
C TYR A 274 -22.17 10.51 -7.95
N ASN A 275 -23.32 10.95 -7.46
CA ASN A 275 -24.58 10.24 -7.59
C ASN A 275 -25.35 10.76 -8.82
N PRO A 276 -25.47 9.98 -9.91
CA PRO A 276 -26.20 10.42 -11.10
C PRO A 276 -27.71 10.60 -10.89
N ASN A 277 -28.28 10.02 -9.83
CA ASN A 277 -29.72 10.09 -9.56
C ASN A 277 -30.11 11.35 -8.77
N SER A 278 -29.26 11.81 -7.85
CA SER A 278 -29.53 13.01 -7.02
C SER A 278 -28.74 14.25 -7.46
N GLY A 279 -27.64 14.08 -8.19
CA GLY A 279 -26.69 15.16 -8.48
C GLY A 279 -25.75 15.50 -7.33
N GLU A 280 -25.72 14.67 -6.28
CA GLU A 280 -24.88 14.83 -5.10
C GLU A 280 -23.43 14.42 -5.35
N HIS A 281 -22.50 15.08 -4.67
CA HIS A 281 -21.13 14.61 -4.53
C HIS A 281 -20.84 14.18 -3.10
N PHE A 282 -20.14 13.07 -2.96
CA PHE A 282 -19.75 12.51 -1.68
C PHE A 282 -18.25 12.37 -1.57
N TYR A 283 -17.73 12.76 -0.41
CA TYR A 283 -16.30 12.83 -0.10
C TYR A 283 -16.00 12.02 1.16
N THR A 284 -15.01 11.13 1.06
CA THR A 284 -14.63 10.24 2.16
C THR A 284 -13.18 9.80 2.11
N GLN A 285 -12.55 9.62 3.27
CA GLN A 285 -11.27 8.88 3.39
C GLN A 285 -11.50 7.37 3.50
N ASN A 286 -12.74 6.94 3.74
CA ASN A 286 -13.08 5.55 3.97
C ASN A 286 -13.24 4.82 2.62
N PHE A 287 -12.27 3.96 2.32
CA PHE A 287 -12.25 3.20 1.07
C PHE A 287 -13.42 2.21 0.95
N TYR A 288 -13.89 1.65 2.08
CA TYR A 288 -15.05 0.76 2.12
C TYR A 288 -16.34 1.51 1.77
N GLU A 289 -16.54 2.69 2.36
CA GLU A 289 -17.67 3.57 2.06
C GLU A 289 -17.68 3.93 0.57
N LYS A 290 -16.53 4.33 0.02
CA LYS A 290 -16.35 4.59 -1.41
C LYS A 290 -16.76 3.39 -2.27
N ASN A 291 -16.32 2.16 -1.95
CA ASN A 291 -16.66 0.99 -2.76
C ASN A 291 -18.13 0.57 -2.61
N ASN A 292 -18.71 0.69 -1.43
CA ASN A 292 -20.14 0.42 -1.23
C ASN A 292 -21.00 1.35 -2.06
N LEU A 293 -20.68 2.65 -2.07
CA LEU A 293 -21.38 3.64 -2.90
C LEU A 293 -21.27 3.30 -4.39
N GLN A 294 -20.10 2.89 -4.87
CA GLN A 294 -19.96 2.42 -6.25
C GLN A 294 -20.85 1.22 -6.58
N ASN A 295 -20.94 0.25 -5.66
CA ASN A 295 -21.76 -0.95 -5.86
C ASN A 295 -23.27 -0.63 -5.92
N VAL A 296 -23.70 0.48 -5.33
CA VAL A 296 -25.10 0.95 -5.40
C VAL A 296 -25.31 2.05 -6.44
N GLY A 297 -24.39 2.19 -7.40
CA GLY A 297 -24.58 3.00 -8.61
C GLY A 297 -23.95 4.40 -8.59
N TRP A 298 -23.17 4.74 -7.57
CA TRP A 298 -22.41 6.00 -7.58
C TRP A 298 -21.20 5.91 -8.50
N ARG A 299 -20.90 7.00 -9.21
CA ARG A 299 -19.71 7.11 -10.06
C ARG A 299 -18.51 7.55 -9.22
N TYR A 300 -17.48 6.71 -9.12
CA TYR A 300 -16.19 7.16 -8.56
C TYR A 300 -15.50 8.08 -9.56
N GLU A 301 -15.16 9.29 -9.11
CA GLU A 301 -14.56 10.34 -9.96
C GLU A 301 -13.06 10.51 -9.72
N GLY A 302 -12.48 9.72 -8.81
CA GLY A 302 -11.06 9.77 -8.47
C GLY A 302 -10.80 10.36 -7.08
N ILE A 303 -9.55 10.75 -6.87
CA ILE A 303 -9.11 11.45 -5.66
C ILE A 303 -9.48 12.92 -5.81
N GLY A 304 -10.33 13.44 -4.92
CA GLY A 304 -10.69 14.86 -4.91
C GLY A 304 -9.52 15.72 -4.42
N TRP A 305 -8.88 15.30 -3.32
CA TRP A 305 -7.68 15.93 -2.76
C TRP A 305 -6.97 15.01 -1.76
N MET A 306 -5.79 15.43 -1.30
CA MET A 306 -5.04 14.80 -0.21
C MET A 306 -5.22 15.61 1.09
N THR A 307 -5.48 14.93 2.20
CA THR A 307 -5.70 15.51 3.54
C THR A 307 -4.71 14.94 4.56
N ALA A 308 -4.19 15.73 5.49
CA ALA A 308 -3.35 15.22 6.58
C ALA A 308 -4.16 14.46 7.65
N SER A 309 -3.45 13.69 8.47
CA SER A 309 -3.97 13.09 9.70
C SER A 309 -4.24 14.09 10.84
N SER A 310 -3.87 15.37 10.65
CA SER A 310 -4.12 16.44 11.61
C SER A 310 -4.35 17.79 10.88
N GLY A 311 -4.99 18.72 11.56
CA GLY A 311 -5.39 20.02 10.99
C GLY A 311 -6.68 20.52 11.61
N GLN A 312 -7.38 21.42 10.92
CA GLN A 312 -8.71 21.83 11.34
C GLN A 312 -9.73 20.73 10.98
N PRO A 313 -10.53 20.21 11.92
CA PRO A 313 -11.46 19.12 11.63
C PRO A 313 -12.57 19.57 10.68
N VAL A 314 -12.84 18.77 9.66
CA VAL A 314 -14.02 18.90 8.80
C VAL A 314 -15.05 17.88 9.23
N TYR A 315 -16.23 18.36 9.56
CA TYR A 315 -17.36 17.54 9.99
C TYR A 315 -18.31 17.31 8.83
N ARG A 316 -18.88 16.10 8.77
CA ARG A 316 -19.90 15.70 7.80
C ARG A 316 -21.22 15.43 8.53
N VAL A 317 -22.31 15.99 8.01
CA VAL A 317 -23.68 15.72 8.49
C VAL A 317 -24.58 15.33 7.33
N TYR A 318 -25.55 14.47 7.60
CA TYR A 318 -26.46 13.91 6.61
C TYR A 318 -27.90 14.41 6.84
N ASN A 319 -28.56 14.87 5.78
CA ASN A 319 -29.97 15.22 5.80
C ASN A 319 -30.82 14.02 5.37
N PRO A 320 -31.53 13.34 6.29
CA PRO A 320 -32.35 12.17 5.94
C PRO A 320 -33.59 12.49 5.10
N ASN A 321 -34.03 13.75 5.06
CA ASN A 321 -35.21 14.16 4.31
C ASN A 321 -34.88 14.51 2.86
N ALA A 322 -33.71 15.09 2.63
CA ALA A 322 -33.24 15.50 1.31
C ALA A 322 -32.32 14.46 0.66
N GLY A 323 -31.62 13.67 1.47
CA GLY A 323 -30.60 12.75 1.00
C GLY A 323 -29.28 13.43 0.62
N ASP A 324 -28.93 14.56 1.24
CA ASP A 324 -27.68 15.32 0.97
C ASP A 324 -26.71 15.28 2.15
N HIS A 325 -25.42 15.40 1.85
CA HIS A 325 -24.35 15.56 2.84
C HIS A 325 -23.78 16.98 2.81
N TYR A 326 -23.58 17.54 4.00
CA TYR A 326 -22.95 18.85 4.17
C TYR A 326 -21.64 18.73 4.96
N TYR A 327 -20.64 19.49 4.52
CA TYR A 327 -19.29 19.49 5.10
C TYR A 327 -18.94 20.88 5.61
N THR A 328 -18.47 20.96 6.85
CA THR A 328 -18.12 22.24 7.50
C THR A 328 -16.94 22.11 8.47
N LEU A 329 -16.15 23.17 8.60
CA LEU A 329 -15.16 23.33 9.67
C LEU A 329 -15.81 23.64 11.03
N SER A 330 -17.06 24.13 11.03
CA SER A 330 -17.75 24.57 12.24
C SER A 330 -18.54 23.42 12.85
N LYS A 331 -18.00 22.84 13.93
CA LYS A 331 -18.74 21.85 14.73
C LYS A 331 -20.08 22.41 15.24
N TRP A 332 -20.13 23.72 15.53
CA TRP A 332 -21.34 24.38 15.97
C TRP A 332 -22.40 24.44 14.86
N GLU A 333 -22.02 24.78 13.63
CA GLU A 333 -22.93 24.78 12.48
C GLU A 333 -23.51 23.38 12.22
N ALA A 334 -22.65 22.37 12.22
CA ALA A 334 -23.07 20.98 12.12
C ALA A 334 -24.05 20.60 13.24
N GLN A 335 -23.80 21.03 14.48
CA GLN A 335 -24.72 20.81 15.59
C GLN A 335 -26.07 21.53 15.40
N GLN A 336 -26.09 22.73 14.81
CA GLN A 336 -27.36 23.42 14.50
C GLN A 336 -28.17 22.68 13.45
N LEU A 337 -27.52 22.09 12.43
CA LEU A 337 -28.19 21.24 11.45
C LEU A 337 -28.75 19.98 12.10
N VAL A 338 -27.98 19.35 12.99
CA VAL A 338 -28.43 18.17 13.75
C VAL A 338 -29.66 18.50 14.62
N ASN A 339 -29.66 19.66 15.29
CA ASN A 339 -30.83 20.15 16.05
C ASN A 339 -32.07 20.38 15.16
N LYS A 340 -31.87 20.58 13.85
CA LYS A 340 -32.92 20.70 12.82
C LYS A 340 -33.31 19.37 12.17
N GLY A 341 -32.83 18.24 12.71
CA GLY A 341 -33.18 16.89 12.25
C GLY A 341 -32.17 16.23 11.30
N TRP A 342 -31.03 16.87 11.05
CA TRP A 342 -29.91 16.20 10.37
C TRP A 342 -29.25 15.19 11.32
N ARG A 343 -28.42 14.31 10.77
CA ARG A 343 -27.69 13.30 11.54
C ARG A 343 -26.19 13.55 11.46
N TRP A 344 -25.50 13.35 12.58
CA TRP A 344 -24.05 13.24 12.59
C TRP A 344 -23.63 12.04 11.75
N ASP A 345 -22.64 12.26 10.88
CA ASP A 345 -21.92 11.18 10.25
C ASP A 345 -20.63 10.88 11.04
N ASN A 346 -20.03 9.71 10.83
CA ASN A 346 -18.83 9.22 11.52
C ASN A 346 -18.94 9.35 13.06
N ASN A 347 -20.14 9.17 13.62
CA ASN A 347 -20.46 9.37 15.04
C ASN A 347 -20.01 10.75 15.59
N GLY A 348 -19.99 11.78 14.75
CA GLY A 348 -19.58 13.14 15.11
C GLY A 348 -18.07 13.35 15.20
N ALA A 349 -17.26 12.35 14.84
CA ALA A 349 -15.84 12.50 14.61
C ALA A 349 -15.57 13.20 13.26
N PRO A 350 -14.42 13.86 13.09
CA PRO A 350 -14.05 14.47 11.80
C PRO A 350 -14.08 13.44 10.67
N ALA A 351 -14.62 13.83 9.51
CA ALA A 351 -14.56 13.00 8.30
C ALA A 351 -13.16 13.04 7.67
N PHE A 352 -12.48 14.17 7.80
CA PHE A 352 -11.09 14.45 7.43
C PHE A 352 -10.64 15.79 8.00
N TYR A 353 -9.42 16.22 7.70
CA TYR A 353 -8.85 17.49 8.19
C TYR A 353 -8.55 18.47 7.05
N SER A 354 -8.80 19.75 7.28
CA SER A 354 -8.25 20.83 6.48
C SER A 354 -6.82 21.11 6.89
N ASN A 355 -5.92 21.15 5.91
CA ASN A 355 -4.50 21.43 6.08
C ASN A 355 -3.90 21.91 4.74
N GLY A 356 -2.64 22.36 4.72
CA GLY A 356 -1.98 22.75 3.46
C GLY A 356 -2.36 24.15 2.96
N SER A 357 -2.01 24.45 1.70
CA SER A 357 -2.09 25.80 1.12
C SER A 357 -3.06 25.95 -0.04
N LYS A 358 -3.54 24.85 -0.62
CA LYS A 358 -4.42 24.83 -1.80
C LYS A 358 -5.85 25.12 -1.37
N ASN A 359 -6.55 26.01 -2.08
CA ASN A 359 -7.94 26.31 -1.78
C ASN A 359 -8.84 25.17 -2.25
N LEU A 360 -9.78 24.76 -1.39
CA LEU A 360 -10.92 23.96 -1.75
C LEU A 360 -12.15 24.89 -1.84
N TYR A 361 -12.73 24.98 -3.02
CA TYR A 361 -13.90 25.79 -3.29
C TYR A 361 -15.17 24.98 -3.06
N VAL A 362 -16.24 25.66 -2.63
CA VAL A 362 -17.60 25.10 -2.56
C VAL A 362 -18.53 25.87 -3.50
N ALA A 363 -19.43 25.14 -4.16
CA ALA A 363 -20.59 25.68 -4.86
C ALA A 363 -21.85 24.94 -4.40
N TYR A 364 -22.97 25.64 -4.25
CA TYR A 364 -24.27 25.06 -3.91
C TYR A 364 -25.21 25.12 -5.12
N ASN A 365 -25.87 24.00 -5.42
CA ASN A 365 -26.89 23.91 -6.44
C ASN A 365 -28.29 24.12 -5.84
N PRO A 366 -28.93 25.29 -6.06
CA PRO A 366 -30.29 25.54 -5.57
C PRO A 366 -31.35 24.74 -6.34
N ASN A 367 -31.01 24.18 -7.50
CA ASN A 367 -31.93 23.46 -8.38
C ASN A 367 -31.83 21.93 -8.23
N ALA A 368 -30.91 21.43 -7.40
CA ALA A 368 -30.84 20.00 -7.08
C ALA A 368 -32.01 19.60 -6.18
N VAL A 369 -32.57 18.40 -6.39
CA VAL A 369 -33.73 17.89 -5.64
C VAL A 369 -33.47 17.90 -4.13
N SER A 370 -32.24 17.61 -3.73
CA SER A 370 -31.81 17.59 -2.33
C SER A 370 -31.21 18.91 -1.84
N GLY A 371 -30.94 19.87 -2.74
CA GLY A 371 -29.78 20.76 -2.62
C GLY A 371 -28.49 19.95 -2.74
N SER A 372 -27.49 20.41 -3.47
CA SER A 372 -26.21 19.70 -3.55
C SER A 372 -25.02 20.64 -3.47
N HIS A 373 -24.00 20.21 -2.73
CA HIS A 373 -22.73 20.92 -2.64
C HIS A 373 -21.68 20.22 -3.48
N ASN A 374 -20.87 20.99 -4.21
CA ASN A 374 -19.68 20.50 -4.89
C ASN A 374 -18.45 21.14 -4.26
N TYR A 375 -17.51 20.29 -3.84
CA TYR A 375 -16.23 20.71 -3.30
C TYR A 375 -15.10 20.33 -4.27
N THR A 376 -14.28 21.31 -4.65
CA THR A 376 -13.24 21.11 -5.66
C THR A 376 -12.00 21.97 -5.44
N THR A 377 -10.83 21.44 -5.80
CA THR A 377 -9.58 22.23 -5.89
C THR A 377 -9.45 22.97 -7.22
N SER A 378 -10.34 22.70 -8.19
CA SER A 378 -10.31 23.30 -9.52
C SER A 378 -11.11 24.60 -9.54
N SER A 379 -10.41 25.72 -9.67
CA SER A 379 -11.06 27.03 -9.89
C SER A 379 -11.83 27.06 -11.22
N TYR A 380 -11.41 26.28 -12.21
CA TYR A 380 -12.14 26.15 -13.48
C TYR A 380 -13.50 25.49 -13.29
N GLU A 381 -13.55 24.38 -12.55
CA GLU A 381 -14.81 23.68 -12.24
C GLU A 381 -15.75 24.57 -11.44
N GLN A 382 -15.22 25.23 -10.40
CA GLN A 382 -15.98 26.20 -9.60
C GLN A 382 -16.61 27.28 -10.49
N ASN A 383 -15.82 27.92 -11.34
CA ASN A 383 -16.29 29.00 -12.22
C ASN A 383 -17.32 28.49 -13.23
N HIS A 384 -17.17 27.26 -13.73
CA HIS A 384 -18.14 26.64 -14.60
C HIS A 384 -19.49 26.41 -13.89
N LEU A 385 -19.48 25.85 -12.67
CA LEU A 385 -20.69 25.63 -11.88
C LEU A 385 -21.45 26.92 -11.60
N LEU A 386 -20.73 27.98 -11.21
CA LEU A 386 -21.34 29.30 -11.00
C LEU A 386 -21.98 29.86 -12.27
N LYS A 387 -21.32 29.66 -13.43
CA LYS A 387 -21.85 30.11 -14.73
C LYS A 387 -23.15 29.40 -15.12
N ILE A 388 -23.33 28.15 -14.69
CA ILE A 388 -24.54 27.35 -14.98
C ILE A 388 -25.59 27.46 -13.86
N GLY A 389 -25.48 28.44 -12.96
CA GLY A 389 -26.53 28.79 -11.99
C GLY A 389 -26.35 28.24 -10.59
N TRP A 390 -25.20 27.63 -10.26
CA TRP A 390 -24.86 27.33 -8.87
C TRP A 390 -24.48 28.62 -8.14
N ILE A 391 -24.68 28.66 -6.82
CA ILE A 391 -24.43 29.84 -5.97
C ILE A 391 -23.41 29.52 -4.87
N TYR A 392 -23.13 30.47 -3.97
CA TYR A 392 -22.21 30.32 -2.82
C TYR A 392 -20.77 29.93 -3.18
N GLY A 393 -20.19 30.56 -4.21
CA GLY A 393 -18.78 30.38 -4.56
C GLY A 393 -17.82 30.97 -3.51
N ALA A 394 -17.38 30.14 -2.58
CA ALA A 394 -16.45 30.52 -1.51
C ALA A 394 -15.32 29.50 -1.36
N ILE A 395 -14.24 29.90 -0.68
CA ILE A 395 -13.25 28.95 -0.18
C ILE A 395 -13.86 28.30 1.06
N ALA A 396 -14.11 26.99 0.99
CA ALA A 396 -14.63 26.23 2.12
C ALA A 396 -13.53 26.02 3.16
N TRP A 397 -12.36 25.55 2.72
CA TRP A 397 -11.16 25.34 3.53
C TRP A 397 -9.92 25.12 2.65
N LYS A 398 -8.79 24.73 3.25
CA LYS A 398 -7.54 24.42 2.54
C LYS A 398 -7.16 22.93 2.60
N VAL A 399 -6.52 22.46 1.54
CA VAL A 399 -6.04 21.07 1.36
C VAL A 399 -4.60 21.07 0.80
N ASN A 400 -3.95 19.90 0.72
CA ASN A 400 -2.58 19.79 0.16
C ASN A 400 -2.55 19.81 -1.36
#